data_AF-A0A934NYK6-F1
#
_entry.id   AF-A0A934NYK6-F1
#
_cell.length_a   1.000
_cell.length_b   1.000
_cell.length_c   1.000
_cell.angle_alpha   90.00
_cell.angle_beta   90.00
_cell.angle_gamma   90.00
#
_symmetry.space_group_name_H-M   'P 1'
#
loop_
_entity.id
_entity.type
_entity.pdbx_description
1 polymer ?
#
loop_
_entity_poly.entity_id
_entity_poly.type
_entity_poly.pdbx_seq_one_letter_code
_entity_poly.pdbx_strand_id
1 'polypeptide(L)'
;MVTFFGKNKQEFPAVDPASLGPGQQRIVEILRTEFDGQRPGTTYSEGVEEAWCADFVSWVMREAGVPFANPNSGSWRIPGVAALEEYYRGTDRFVAAGSDFRPVIGDVALYSAASPFGQHTNIVVAVDGAEITTVGGNEGNEIRVSTFTIGADPGLVGFGKTV
;
A
#
# COMPACT_ATOMS: atom_id res chain seq x y z
N MET A 1 4.46 -29.69 -29.52
CA MET A 1 3.68 -29.56 -28.28
C MET A 1 4.51 -28.73 -27.33
N VAL A 2 4.22 -27.43 -27.21
CA VAL A 2 4.99 -26.53 -26.34
C VAL A 2 4.24 -26.44 -25.02
N THR A 3 4.87 -26.98 -23.97
CA THR A 3 4.41 -26.89 -22.59
C THR A 3 4.56 -25.44 -22.13
N PHE A 4 3.45 -24.79 -21.76
CA PHE A 4 3.49 -23.51 -21.07
C PHE A 4 3.93 -23.75 -19.62
N PHE A 5 5.14 -23.28 -19.28
CA PHE A 5 5.60 -23.21 -17.89
C PHE A 5 4.69 -22.24 -17.13
N GLY A 6 4.25 -22.65 -15.94
CA GLY A 6 3.33 -21.89 -15.09
C GLY A 6 3.83 -20.47 -14.87
N LYS A 7 2.91 -19.50 -14.87
CA LYS A 7 3.19 -18.17 -14.32
C LYS A 7 3.67 -18.39 -12.89
N ASN A 8 4.92 -18.07 -12.57
CA ASN A 8 5.37 -18.01 -11.18
C ASN A 8 4.45 -17.03 -10.47
N LYS A 9 3.53 -17.56 -9.64
CA LYS A 9 2.69 -16.72 -8.78
C LYS A 9 3.66 -16.03 -7.83
N GLN A 10 3.59 -14.71 -7.78
CA GLN A 10 4.37 -13.96 -6.82
C GLN A 10 4.06 -14.47 -5.41
N GLU A 11 5.06 -14.49 -4.53
CA GLU A 11 4.90 -14.95 -3.15
C GLU A 11 4.71 -13.75 -2.21
N PHE A 12 3.83 -13.91 -1.22
CA PHE A 12 3.72 -12.95 -0.14
C PHE A 12 4.98 -13.05 0.75
N PRO A 13 5.65 -11.95 1.11
CA PRO A 13 6.88 -12.01 1.86
C PRO A 13 6.70 -12.68 3.22
N ALA A 14 7.72 -13.43 3.64
CA ALA A 14 7.79 -13.96 4.99
C ALA A 14 7.97 -12.80 5.98
N VAL A 15 7.00 -12.63 6.87
CA VAL A 15 7.03 -11.62 7.94
C VAL A 15 6.92 -12.35 9.26
N ASP A 16 7.87 -12.11 10.17
CA ASP A 16 7.85 -12.67 11.53
C ASP A 16 6.85 -11.90 12.42
N PRO A 17 5.71 -12.51 12.80
CA PRO A 17 4.71 -11.82 13.61
C PRO A 17 5.22 -11.42 14.99
N ALA A 18 6.21 -12.13 15.54
CA ALA A 18 6.76 -11.82 16.86
C ALA A 18 7.52 -10.49 16.90
N SER A 19 7.94 -9.98 15.74
CA SER A 19 8.60 -8.68 15.58
C SER A 19 7.62 -7.49 15.44
N LEU A 20 6.32 -7.76 15.33
CA LEU A 20 5.30 -6.76 14.98
C LEU A 20 4.45 -6.35 16.17
N GLY A 21 4.07 -5.06 16.21
CA GLY A 21 2.99 -4.60 17.07
C GLY A 21 1.60 -5.11 16.61
N PRO A 22 0.58 -5.14 17.48
CA PRO A 22 -0.73 -5.71 17.15
C PRO A 22 -1.41 -5.09 15.92
N GLY A 23 -1.23 -3.79 15.68
CA GLY A 23 -1.75 -3.12 14.48
C GLY A 23 -1.08 -3.60 13.19
N GLN A 24 0.25 -3.72 13.21
CA GLN A 24 1.04 -4.20 12.07
C GLN A 24 0.71 -5.66 11.75
N GLN A 25 0.51 -6.51 12.77
CA GLN A 25 0.08 -7.89 12.59
C GLN A 25 -1.24 -7.98 11.83
N ARG A 26 -2.25 -7.19 12.23
CA ARG A 26 -3.55 -7.15 11.53
C ARG A 26 -3.41 -6.69 10.09
N ILE A 27 -2.65 -5.63 9.84
CA ILE A 27 -2.39 -5.14 8.47
C ILE A 27 -1.79 -6.26 7.60
N VAL A 28 -0.73 -6.93 8.09
CA VAL A 28 -0.05 -8.00 7.34
C VAL A 28 -0.98 -9.20 7.09
N GLU A 29 -1.79 -9.60 8.08
CA GLU A 29 -2.74 -10.70 7.93
C GLU A 29 -3.82 -10.40 6.88
N ILE A 30 -4.36 -9.18 6.90
CA ILE A 30 -5.33 -8.71 5.91
C ILE A 30 -4.68 -8.69 4.53
N LEU A 31 -3.50 -8.10 4.38
CA LEU A 31 -2.79 -8.03 3.10
C LEU A 31 -2.50 -9.41 2.53
N ARG A 32 -2.10 -10.38 3.36
CA ARG A 32 -1.88 -11.76 2.94
C ARG A 32 -3.17 -12.40 2.44
N THR A 33 -4.25 -12.26 3.18
CA THR A 33 -5.57 -12.79 2.81
C THR A 33 -6.04 -12.22 1.47
N GLU A 34 -5.92 -10.91 1.27
CA GLU A 34 -6.33 -10.25 0.04
C GLU A 34 -5.42 -10.60 -1.15
N PHE A 35 -4.11 -10.69 -0.93
CA PHE A 35 -3.16 -11.15 -1.93
C PHE A 35 -3.43 -12.58 -2.39
N ASP A 36 -3.82 -13.48 -1.48
CA ASP A 36 -4.17 -14.84 -1.85
C ASP A 36 -5.52 -14.93 -2.58
N GLY A 37 -6.48 -14.10 -2.17
CA GLY A 37 -7.84 -14.08 -2.70
C GLY A 37 -8.03 -13.35 -4.02
N GLN A 38 -7.23 -12.30 -4.31
CA GLN A 38 -7.31 -11.49 -5.53
C GLN A 38 -8.75 -11.06 -5.87
N ARG A 39 -9.45 -10.47 -4.89
CA ARG A 39 -10.83 -9.97 -5.09
C ARG A 39 -10.83 -8.80 -6.08
N PRO A 40 -11.92 -8.59 -6.83
CA PRO A 40 -11.99 -7.49 -7.80
C PRO A 40 -11.91 -6.13 -7.11
N GLY A 41 -11.33 -5.14 -7.80
CA GLY A 41 -11.14 -3.78 -7.29
C GLY A 41 -12.41 -3.12 -6.74
N THR A 42 -13.57 -3.43 -7.35
CA THR A 42 -14.91 -2.99 -6.91
C THR A 42 -15.26 -3.40 -5.47
N THR A 43 -14.57 -4.40 -4.92
CA THR A 43 -14.68 -4.76 -3.50
C THR A 43 -14.18 -3.63 -2.59
N TYR A 44 -13.10 -2.96 -2.98
CA TYR A 44 -12.44 -1.92 -2.18
C TYR A 44 -12.99 -0.53 -2.48
N SER A 45 -13.47 -0.30 -3.71
CA SER A 45 -14.03 0.98 -4.17
C SER A 45 -15.56 1.08 -4.01
N GLU A 46 -16.17 0.25 -3.15
CA GLU A 46 -17.62 0.24 -2.89
C GLU A 46 -18.48 0.09 -4.16
N GLY A 47 -18.03 -0.72 -5.11
CA GLY A 47 -18.72 -1.00 -6.37
C GLY A 47 -18.39 -0.06 -7.52
N VAL A 48 -17.51 0.93 -7.34
CA VAL A 48 -17.14 1.90 -8.37
C VAL A 48 -16.02 1.37 -9.27
N GLU A 49 -16.20 1.46 -10.58
CA GLU A 49 -15.17 1.11 -11.58
C GLU A 49 -14.16 2.27 -11.73
N GLU A 50 -13.05 2.21 -10.99
CA GLU A 50 -11.99 3.23 -11.01
C GLU A 50 -10.62 2.66 -10.63
N ALA A 51 -9.59 3.50 -10.65
CA ALA A 51 -8.29 3.13 -10.11
C ALA A 51 -8.39 2.96 -8.58
N TRP A 52 -8.12 1.76 -8.08
CA TRP A 52 -8.52 1.36 -6.72
C TRP A 52 -7.33 1.19 -5.76
N CYS A 53 -6.15 1.75 -6.05
CA CYS A 53 -4.98 1.61 -5.18
C CYS A 53 -5.16 2.30 -3.82
N ALA A 54 -5.65 3.55 -3.81
CA ALA A 54 -5.92 4.27 -2.57
C ALA A 54 -7.18 3.75 -1.85
N ASP A 55 -8.15 3.22 -2.60
CA ASP A 55 -9.29 2.48 -2.03
C ASP A 55 -8.85 1.23 -1.29
N PHE A 56 -7.97 0.43 -1.90
CA PHE A 56 -7.41 -0.76 -1.27
C PHE A 56 -6.67 -0.40 0.03
N VAL A 57 -5.80 0.61 0.01
CA VAL A 57 -5.11 1.09 1.22
C VAL A 57 -6.12 1.56 2.28
N SER A 58 -7.11 2.37 1.90
CA SER A 58 -8.16 2.83 2.83
C SER A 58 -8.94 1.68 3.46
N TRP A 59 -9.26 0.66 2.67
CA TRP A 59 -9.99 -0.53 3.11
C TRP A 59 -9.15 -1.36 4.08
N VAL A 60 -7.88 -1.63 3.75
CA VAL A 60 -6.97 -2.37 4.64
C VAL A 60 -6.81 -1.66 5.98
N MET A 61 -6.65 -0.34 5.98
CA MET A 61 -6.51 0.44 7.22
C MET A 61 -7.78 0.42 8.07
N ARG A 62 -8.96 0.47 7.44
CA ARG A 62 -10.24 0.29 8.13
C ARG A 62 -10.34 -1.09 8.78
N GLU A 63 -10.09 -2.16 8.02
CA GLU A 63 -10.18 -3.53 8.53
C GLU A 63 -9.15 -3.82 9.62
N ALA A 64 -7.98 -3.17 9.57
CA ALA A 64 -6.96 -3.26 10.61
C ALA A 64 -7.30 -2.47 11.89
N GLY A 65 -8.42 -1.74 11.91
CA GLY A 65 -8.90 -0.95 13.05
C GLY A 65 -8.23 0.42 13.18
N VAL A 66 -7.62 0.93 12.11
CA VAL A 66 -7.01 2.26 12.01
C VAL A 66 -7.61 3.05 10.82
N PRO A 67 -8.95 3.20 10.76
CA PRO A 67 -9.60 3.81 9.61
C PRO A 67 -9.12 5.24 9.39
N PHE A 68 -8.99 5.62 8.12
CA PHE A 68 -8.81 7.02 7.79
C PHE A 68 -10.08 7.82 8.08
N ALA A 69 -9.94 9.15 8.07
CA ALA A 69 -11.05 10.07 8.13
C ALA A 69 -10.94 11.00 6.92
N ASN A 70 -11.67 10.70 5.86
CA ASN A 70 -11.67 11.47 4.63
C ASN A 70 -12.16 12.90 4.95
N PRO A 71 -11.32 13.93 4.75
CA PRO A 71 -11.68 15.30 5.12
C PRO A 71 -12.82 15.88 4.26
N ASN A 72 -13.04 15.32 3.06
CA ASN A 72 -14.03 15.81 2.11
C ASN A 72 -15.42 15.18 2.28
N SER A 73 -15.49 13.95 2.83
CA SER A 73 -16.75 13.20 2.95
C SER A 73 -17.09 12.75 4.37
N GLY A 74 -16.14 12.79 5.31
CA GLY A 74 -16.27 12.21 6.65
C GLY A 74 -16.28 10.67 6.67
N SER A 75 -16.15 10.00 5.52
CA SER A 75 -16.05 8.54 5.41
C SER A 75 -14.64 8.04 5.71
N TRP A 76 -14.46 6.73 5.88
CA TRP A 76 -13.14 6.08 5.95
C TRP A 76 -12.42 6.01 4.60
N ARG A 77 -13.19 6.05 3.51
CA ARG A 77 -12.70 5.79 2.15
C ARG A 77 -12.04 7.03 1.57
N ILE A 78 -10.78 6.92 1.16
CA ILE A 78 -10.06 7.95 0.39
C ILE A 78 -9.65 7.35 -0.96
N PRO A 79 -10.38 7.64 -2.05
CA PRO A 79 -10.22 6.94 -3.33
C PRO A 79 -9.05 7.44 -4.19
N GLY A 80 -8.55 8.65 -3.91
CA GLY A 80 -7.49 9.28 -4.69
C GLY A 80 -6.17 9.37 -3.93
N VAL A 81 -5.06 9.05 -4.60
CA VAL A 81 -3.70 9.15 -4.04
C VAL A 81 -3.39 10.57 -3.57
N ALA A 82 -3.76 11.59 -4.35
CA ALA A 82 -3.55 12.99 -3.95
C ALA A 82 -4.31 13.35 -2.66
N ALA A 83 -5.57 12.94 -2.55
CA ALA A 83 -6.37 13.14 -1.34
C ALA A 83 -5.81 12.35 -0.14
N LEU A 84 -5.22 11.17 -0.39
CA LEU A 84 -4.55 10.37 0.65
C LEU A 84 -3.28 11.06 1.15
N GLU A 85 -2.48 11.64 0.26
CA GLU A 85 -1.34 12.47 0.64
C GLU A 85 -1.78 13.69 1.47
N GLU A 86 -2.80 14.42 1.02
CA GLU A 86 -3.38 15.56 1.76
C GLU A 86 -3.84 15.15 3.16
N TYR A 87 -4.47 13.99 3.30
CA TYR A 87 -4.88 13.44 4.59
C TYR A 87 -3.68 13.18 5.51
N TYR A 88 -2.61 12.56 5.02
CA TYR A 88 -1.42 12.32 5.83
C TYR A 88 -0.73 13.63 6.23
N ARG A 89 -0.70 14.63 5.35
CA ARG A 89 -0.16 15.96 5.66
C ARG A 89 -1.01 16.67 6.71
N GLY A 90 -2.34 16.68 6.52
CA GLY A 90 -3.27 17.33 7.44
C GLY A 90 -3.40 16.67 8.82
N THR A 91 -2.85 15.46 8.97
CA THR A 91 -2.79 14.73 10.26
C THR A 91 -1.37 14.62 10.81
N ASP A 92 -0.41 15.40 10.29
CA ASP A 92 1.00 15.42 10.72
C ASP A 92 1.68 14.05 10.71
N ARG A 93 1.25 13.17 9.80
CA ARG A 93 1.77 11.81 9.62
C ARG A 93 2.50 11.61 8.29
N PHE A 94 2.54 12.62 7.44
CA PHE A 94 3.32 12.59 6.21
C PHE A 94 4.81 12.83 6.49
N VAL A 95 5.67 12.03 5.85
CA VAL A 95 7.12 12.21 5.83
C VAL A 95 7.59 12.24 4.38
N ALA A 96 8.24 13.33 3.98
CA ALA A 96 8.71 13.51 2.60
C ALA A 96 9.84 12.53 2.25
N ALA A 97 9.86 12.10 0.98
CA ALA A 97 11.00 11.39 0.41
C ALA A 97 12.28 12.25 0.49
N GLY A 98 13.44 11.59 0.60
CA GLY A 98 14.74 12.25 0.76
C GLY A 98 15.07 12.70 2.19
N SER A 99 14.16 12.47 3.15
CA SER A 99 14.48 12.57 4.58
C SER A 99 15.26 11.35 5.07
N ASP A 100 15.85 11.44 6.28
CA ASP A 100 16.51 10.31 6.94
C ASP A 100 15.53 9.26 7.50
N PHE A 101 14.24 9.42 7.22
CA PHE A 101 13.20 8.51 7.67
C PHE A 101 13.41 7.10 7.10
N ARG A 102 13.10 6.11 7.93
CA ARG A 102 13.03 4.70 7.54
C ARG A 102 11.60 4.24 7.79
N PRO A 103 10.85 3.87 6.75
CA PRO A 103 9.50 3.39 6.95
C PRO A 103 9.53 2.09 7.75
N VAL A 104 8.42 1.79 8.40
CA VAL A 104 8.19 0.52 9.08
C VAL A 104 7.05 -0.24 8.42
N ILE A 105 6.91 -1.52 8.75
CA ILE A 105 5.79 -2.34 8.29
C ILE A 105 4.48 -1.65 8.67
N GLY A 106 3.57 -1.56 7.70
CA GLY A 106 2.29 -0.88 7.80
C GLY A 106 2.29 0.56 7.31
N ASP A 107 3.44 1.23 7.16
CA ASP A 107 3.48 2.58 6.57
C ASP A 107 3.02 2.55 5.10
N VAL A 108 2.47 3.67 4.64
CA VAL A 108 1.94 3.80 3.27
C VAL A 108 2.92 4.57 2.41
N ALA A 109 3.39 3.98 1.31
CA ALA A 109 4.19 4.70 0.32
C ALA A 109 3.26 5.43 -0.68
N LEU A 110 3.63 6.66 -1.03
CA LEU A 110 2.89 7.54 -1.94
C LEU A 110 3.77 7.92 -3.12
N TYR A 111 3.25 7.76 -4.33
CA TYR A 111 3.98 8.02 -5.57
C TYR A 111 3.25 9.03 -6.46
N SER A 112 4.03 9.85 -7.15
CA SER A 112 3.57 10.75 -8.21
C SER A 112 3.62 10.05 -9.56
N ALA A 113 3.04 10.69 -10.59
CA ALA A 113 3.05 10.18 -11.96
C ALA A 113 4.45 9.97 -12.57
N ALA A 114 5.52 10.50 -11.94
CA ALA A 114 6.89 10.26 -12.37
C ALA A 114 7.43 8.88 -11.97
N SER A 115 6.75 8.16 -11.07
CA SER A 115 7.15 6.83 -10.63
C SER A 115 6.91 5.79 -11.74
N PRO A 116 7.70 4.71 -11.81
CA PRO A 116 7.35 3.53 -12.60
C PRO A 116 5.97 2.94 -12.28
N PHE A 117 5.43 3.21 -11.08
CA PHE A 117 4.06 2.84 -10.70
C PHE A 117 2.99 3.79 -11.26
N GLY A 118 3.38 4.94 -11.83
CA GLY A 118 2.48 6.07 -12.03
C GLY A 118 2.08 6.71 -10.69
N GLN A 119 1.05 7.56 -10.69
CA GLN A 119 0.51 8.08 -9.43
C GLN A 119 -0.17 6.91 -8.70
N HIS A 120 0.39 6.53 -7.54
CA HIS A 120 0.06 5.26 -6.91
C HIS A 120 0.25 5.30 -5.40
N THR A 121 -0.21 4.24 -4.73
CA THR A 121 0.06 4.01 -3.31
C THR A 121 0.02 2.52 -2.98
N ASN A 122 0.84 2.10 -2.01
CA ASN A 122 0.88 0.75 -1.49
C ASN A 122 1.40 0.72 -0.04
N ILE A 123 1.29 -0.43 0.64
CA ILE A 123 1.62 -0.59 2.07
C ILE A 123 2.93 -1.35 2.23
N VAL A 124 3.84 -0.84 3.06
CA VAL A 124 5.13 -1.47 3.37
C VAL A 124 4.92 -2.75 4.20
N VAL A 125 5.53 -3.86 3.78
CA VAL A 125 5.44 -5.18 4.45
C VAL A 125 6.81 -5.80 4.76
N ALA A 126 7.90 -5.30 4.17
CA ALA A 126 9.26 -5.62 4.59
C ALA A 126 10.21 -4.46 4.28
N VAL A 127 11.29 -4.36 5.07
CA VAL A 127 12.32 -3.32 4.94
C VAL A 127 13.68 -3.96 5.16
N ASP A 128 14.58 -3.83 4.17
CA ASP A 128 15.98 -4.23 4.26
C ASP A 128 16.88 -3.06 3.81
N GLY A 129 17.40 -2.31 4.78
CA GLY A 129 18.17 -1.10 4.52
C GLY A 129 17.36 -0.03 3.80
N ALA A 130 17.66 0.20 2.52
CA ALA A 130 16.93 1.12 1.65
C ALA A 130 15.97 0.39 0.69
N GLU A 131 16.04 -0.95 0.60
CA GLU A 131 15.08 -1.73 -0.15
C GLU A 131 13.83 -1.95 0.70
N ILE A 132 12.67 -1.71 0.11
CA ILE A 132 11.38 -1.99 0.74
C ILE A 132 10.53 -2.86 -0.16
N THR A 133 9.77 -3.74 0.48
CA THR A 133 8.75 -4.55 -0.17
C THR A 133 7.38 -4.04 0.27
N THR A 134 6.52 -3.80 -0.69
CA THR A 134 5.18 -3.26 -0.51
C THR A 134 4.13 -4.21 -1.07
N VAL A 135 2.90 -4.10 -0.58
CA VAL A 135 1.71 -4.75 -1.15
C VAL A 135 0.73 -3.66 -1.54
N GLY A 136 0.32 -3.66 -2.81
CA GLY A 136 -0.56 -2.65 -3.38
C GLY A 136 -1.67 -3.27 -4.20
N GLY A 137 -2.82 -2.61 -4.19
CA GLY A 137 -3.93 -2.90 -5.10
C GLY A 137 -3.77 -2.15 -6.42
N ASN A 138 -4.49 -2.59 -7.45
CA ASN A 138 -4.50 -2.01 -8.79
C ASN A 138 -3.15 -2.03 -9.52
N GLU A 139 -2.20 -2.87 -9.09
CA GLU A 139 -0.92 -3.02 -9.76
C GLU A 139 -1.08 -4.02 -10.90
N GLY A 140 -1.33 -3.50 -12.11
CA GLY A 140 -1.75 -4.34 -13.24
C GLY A 140 -3.16 -4.92 -13.06
N ASN A 141 -4.04 -4.17 -12.38
CA ASN A 141 -5.40 -4.58 -11.99
C ASN A 141 -5.46 -5.83 -11.07
N GLU A 142 -4.39 -6.05 -10.30
CA GLU A 142 -4.27 -7.14 -9.32
C GLU A 142 -3.74 -6.57 -7.99
N ILE A 143 -3.77 -7.38 -6.93
CA ILE A 143 -3.01 -7.11 -5.72
C ILE A 143 -1.62 -7.72 -5.92
N ARG A 144 -0.58 -6.89 -5.84
CA ARG A 144 0.80 -7.34 -6.07
C ARG A 144 1.71 -7.02 -4.91
N VAL A 145 2.75 -7.84 -4.81
CA VAL A 145 3.94 -7.49 -4.03
C VAL A 145 4.86 -6.72 -4.97
N SER A 146 5.55 -5.72 -4.48
CA SER A 146 6.51 -4.96 -5.28
C SER A 146 7.72 -4.61 -4.41
N THR A 147 8.90 -4.63 -5.00
CA THR A 147 10.14 -4.30 -4.29
C THR A 147 10.85 -3.18 -5.02
N PHE A 148 11.31 -2.18 -4.28
CA PHE A 148 12.08 -1.07 -4.84
C PHE A 148 13.00 -0.46 -3.79
N THR A 149 14.02 0.26 -4.26
CA THR A 149 14.96 0.98 -3.42
C THR A 149 14.52 2.42 -3.20
N ILE A 150 14.41 2.84 -1.95
CA ILE A 150 14.18 4.24 -1.57
C ILE A 150 15.30 5.11 -2.17
N GLY A 151 14.90 6.17 -2.87
CA GLY A 151 15.81 7.08 -3.58
C GLY A 151 16.14 6.67 -5.02
N ALA A 152 15.78 5.45 -5.44
CA ALA A 152 15.88 5.04 -6.85
C ALA A 152 14.61 5.35 -7.65
N ASP A 153 13.44 5.43 -6.99
CA ASP A 153 12.19 5.85 -7.62
C ASP A 153 12.09 7.39 -7.67
N PRO A 154 12.15 8.03 -8.86
CA PRO A 154 12.09 9.48 -8.98
C PRO A 154 10.71 10.06 -8.67
N GLY A 155 9.67 9.22 -8.62
CA GLY A 155 8.31 9.62 -8.31
C GLY A 155 7.88 9.35 -6.89
N LEU A 156 8.71 8.75 -6.02
CA LEU A 156 8.41 8.59 -4.61
C LEU A 156 8.21 9.96 -3.95
N VAL A 157 6.99 10.24 -3.48
CA VAL A 157 6.65 11.51 -2.83
C VAL A 157 6.99 11.47 -1.35
N GLY A 158 6.72 10.33 -0.70
CA GLY A 158 6.98 10.14 0.71
C GLY A 158 6.20 8.97 1.30
N PHE A 159 6.12 8.97 2.63
CA PHE A 159 5.45 7.94 3.41
C PHE A 159 4.40 8.55 4.33
N GLY A 160 3.27 7.87 4.47
CA GLY A 160 2.28 8.12 5.49
C GLY A 160 2.45 7.16 6.65
N LYS A 161 2.71 7.69 7.85
CA LYS A 161 2.87 6.89 9.08
C LYS A 161 1.55 6.32 9.55
N THR A 162 1.56 5.05 9.93
CA THR A 162 0.34 4.33 10.37
C THR A 162 0.17 4.35 11.90
N VAL A 163 1.21 4.75 12.64
CA VAL A 163 1.23 5.00 14.10
C VAL A 163 1.93 6.31 14.45
#